data_AF-A0A9P9WG49-F1
#
_entry.id   AF-A0A9P9WG49-F1
#
_cell.length_a   1.000
_cell.length_b   1.000
_cell.length_c   1.000
_cell.angle_alpha   90.00
_cell.angle_beta   90.00
_cell.angle_gamma   90.00
#
_symmetry.space_group_name_H-M   'P 1'
#
loop_
_entity.id
_entity.type
_entity.pdbx_description
1 polymer ?
#
loop_
_entity_poly.entity_id
_entity_poly.type
_entity_poly.pdbx_seq_one_letter_code
_entity_poly.pdbx_strand_id
1 'polypeptide(L)'
;MYSASFFIYFSLVASLVSGVVATTLYRGDLRSPRTIKNSGGFKAKGFDKPEGTLFQHVETLLKHPSRDPFISTSNDIEAAKDHAKNGYLYTLDSTKITEKIYDVAAEYEKVGKGYGHATEREFAVEHLIPWAAVTKVQKESDGQWKTLKMPTKRMAKFPVEDVFVE
;
A
#
# COMPACT_ATOMS: atom_id res chain seq x y z
N MET A 1 13.52 -33.13 -56.20
CA MET A 1 12.63 -32.02 -55.81
C MET A 1 12.56 -32.03 -54.30
N TYR A 2 13.19 -31.07 -53.63
CA TYR A 2 13.24 -30.99 -52.18
C TYR A 2 12.05 -30.16 -51.69
N SER A 3 11.09 -30.79 -51.02
CA SER A 3 10.00 -30.09 -50.33
C SER A 3 10.48 -29.69 -48.94
N ALA A 4 10.73 -28.40 -48.75
CA ALA A 4 10.97 -27.83 -47.43
C ALA A 4 9.62 -27.53 -46.75
N SER A 5 9.25 -28.35 -45.78
CA SER A 5 8.10 -28.10 -44.91
C SER A 5 8.48 -27.07 -43.85
N PHE A 6 8.02 -25.83 -44.03
CA PHE A 6 8.19 -24.74 -43.08
C PHE A 6 7.14 -24.89 -41.96
N PHE A 7 7.49 -25.54 -40.85
CA PHE A 7 6.67 -25.54 -39.65
C PHE A 7 6.88 -24.22 -38.89
N ILE A 8 5.95 -23.28 -39.04
CA ILE A 8 5.91 -22.06 -38.23
C ILE A 8 5.31 -22.42 -36.87
N TYR A 9 6.16 -22.52 -35.85
CA TYR A 9 5.76 -22.55 -34.45
C TYR A 9 5.18 -21.18 -34.07
N PHE A 10 3.86 -21.09 -33.99
CA PHE A 10 3.17 -19.94 -33.39
C PHE A 10 3.11 -20.18 -31.88
N SER A 11 4.18 -19.83 -31.16
CA SER A 11 4.18 -19.80 -29.70
C SER A 11 3.34 -18.61 -29.22
N LEU A 12 2.05 -18.89 -29.02
CA LEU A 12 1.11 -17.97 -28.40
C LEU A 12 1.53 -17.78 -26.93
N VAL A 13 2.37 -16.77 -26.67
CA VAL A 13 2.61 -16.27 -25.32
C VAL A 13 1.33 -15.54 -24.91
N ALA A 14 0.38 -16.31 -24.38
CA ALA A 14 -0.75 -15.77 -23.64
C ALA A 14 -0.19 -15.17 -22.35
N SER A 15 0.25 -13.91 -22.43
CA SER A 15 0.52 -13.09 -21.26
C SER A 15 -0.78 -13.01 -20.47
N LEU A 16 -0.85 -13.77 -19.38
CA LEU A 16 -1.82 -13.61 -18.31
C LEU A 16 -1.65 -12.18 -17.78
N VAL A 17 -2.37 -11.24 -18.37
CA VAL A 17 -2.64 -9.94 -17.77
C VAL A 17 -3.59 -10.26 -16.61
N SER A 18 -3.02 -10.67 -15.48
CA SER A 18 -3.75 -10.79 -14.23
C SER A 18 -4.44 -9.45 -14.00
N GLY A 19 -5.78 -9.46 -14.10
CA GLY A 19 -6.61 -8.28 -13.94
C GLY A 19 -6.49 -7.74 -12.52
N VAL A 20 -5.48 -6.90 -12.28
CA VAL A 20 -5.40 -6.08 -11.08
C VAL A 20 -6.56 -5.11 -11.17
N VAL A 21 -7.69 -5.48 -10.58
CA VAL A 21 -8.78 -4.56 -10.34
C VAL A 21 -8.22 -3.44 -9.48
N ALA A 22 -8.37 -2.20 -9.94
CA ALA A 22 -7.99 -1.02 -9.18
C ALA A 22 -8.76 -1.06 -7.84
N THR A 23 -8.03 -1.17 -6.73
CA THR A 23 -8.60 -1.21 -5.39
C THR A 23 -8.15 0.03 -4.65
N THR A 24 -9.10 0.77 -4.09
CA THR A 24 -8.77 1.84 -3.15
C THR A 24 -8.26 1.20 -1.87
N LEU A 25 -7.04 1.56 -1.46
CA LEU A 25 -6.46 1.15 -0.19
C LEU A 25 -6.43 2.33 0.78
N TYR A 26 -6.44 2.02 2.06
CA TYR A 26 -6.42 2.97 3.15
C TYR A 26 -5.27 2.64 4.10
N ARG A 27 -4.67 3.67 4.69
CA ARG A 27 -3.64 3.51 5.71
C ARG A 27 -3.79 4.58 6.78
N GLY A 28 -3.88 4.16 8.04
CA GLY A 28 -3.64 5.03 9.18
C GLY A 28 -2.15 5.16 9.46
N ASP A 29 -1.65 6.39 9.65
CA ASP A 29 -0.24 6.62 10.01
C ASP A 29 -0.10 7.89 10.84
N LEU A 30 0.79 7.87 11.84
CA LEU A 30 1.08 9.03 12.68
C LEU A 30 1.97 10.07 12.00
N ARG A 31 2.72 9.67 10.96
CA ARG A 31 3.60 10.58 10.22
C ARG A 31 2.75 11.56 9.42
N SER A 32 3.17 12.82 9.42
CA SER A 32 2.48 13.89 8.68
C SER A 32 2.62 13.72 7.16
N PRO A 33 1.69 14.27 6.36
CA PRO A 33 1.76 14.22 4.90
C PRO A 33 3.02 14.86 4.35
N ARG A 34 3.52 15.90 5.03
CA ARG A 34 4.81 16.53 4.70
C ARG A 34 5.97 15.56 4.87
N THR A 35 6.01 14.81 5.97
CA THR A 35 7.05 13.80 6.22
C THR A 35 7.00 12.68 5.20
N ILE A 36 5.81 12.14 4.91
CA ILE A 36 5.62 11.09 3.91
C ILE A 36 6.04 11.59 2.52
N LYS A 37 5.57 12.77 2.10
CA LYS A 37 5.93 13.36 0.80
C LYS A 37 7.43 13.59 0.67
N ASN A 38 8.08 14.16 1.69
CA ASN A 38 9.52 14.40 1.67
C ASN A 38 10.34 13.10 1.60
N SER A 39 9.78 11.99 2.10
CA SER A 39 10.39 10.67 2.01
C SER A 39 10.18 10.00 0.66
N GLY A 40 9.42 10.63 -0.24
CA GLY A 40 9.01 10.07 -1.54
C GLY A 40 7.80 9.13 -1.46
N GLY A 41 7.19 8.96 -0.27
CA GLY A 41 6.13 8.00 -0.03
C GLY A 41 6.27 7.31 1.33
N PHE A 42 5.49 6.23 1.53
CA PHE A 42 5.68 5.34 2.67
C PHE A 42 6.79 4.36 2.36
N LYS A 43 7.83 4.36 3.18
CA LYS A 43 8.88 3.34 3.17
C LYS A 43 8.63 2.33 4.28
N ALA A 44 8.80 1.05 3.97
CA ALA A 44 8.83 -0.03 4.94
C ALA A 44 9.99 0.16 5.93
N LYS A 45 9.91 -0.44 7.12
CA LYS A 45 10.95 -0.26 8.15
C LYS A 45 12.30 -0.84 7.69
N GLY A 46 12.26 -1.95 6.97
CA GLY A 46 13.41 -2.60 6.37
C GLY A 46 13.74 -2.13 4.96
N PHE A 47 13.28 -0.96 4.51
CA PHE A 47 13.44 -0.52 3.11
C PHE A 47 14.85 -0.72 2.53
N ASP A 48 15.90 -0.36 3.29
CA ASP A 48 17.30 -0.49 2.82
C ASP A 48 17.90 -1.89 3.06
N LYS A 49 17.33 -2.67 4.00
CA LYS A 49 17.82 -3.99 4.43
C LYS A 49 16.64 -4.87 4.85
N PRO A 50 15.87 -5.41 3.89
CA PRO A 50 14.62 -6.10 4.18
C PRO A 50 14.87 -7.48 4.79
N GLU A 51 14.12 -7.83 5.84
CA GLU A 51 14.13 -9.15 6.48
C GLU A 51 12.72 -9.55 6.91
N GLY A 52 12.41 -10.83 6.71
CA GLY A 52 11.17 -11.43 7.17
C GLY A 52 10.22 -11.80 6.05
N THR A 53 9.22 -12.60 6.40
CA THR A 53 8.16 -13.03 5.50
C THR A 53 6.87 -12.25 5.76
N LEU A 54 5.93 -12.31 4.83
CA LEU A 54 4.59 -11.73 5.00
C LEU A 54 3.93 -12.21 6.31
N PHE A 55 4.03 -13.49 6.62
CA PHE A 55 3.48 -14.03 7.86
C PHE A 55 4.18 -13.47 9.11
N GLN A 56 5.49 -13.26 9.06
CA GLN A 56 6.21 -12.64 10.19
C GLN A 56 5.85 -11.16 10.37
N HIS A 57 5.52 -10.46 9.28
CA HIS A 57 5.00 -9.11 9.31
C HIS A 57 3.63 -9.05 10.00
N VAL A 58 2.67 -9.84 9.52
CA VAL A 58 1.29 -9.89 10.04
C VAL A 58 1.27 -10.28 11.52
N GLU A 59 2.02 -11.32 11.88
CA GLU A 59 2.10 -11.80 13.27
C GLU A 59 3.04 -10.95 14.15
N THR A 60 3.62 -9.86 13.61
CA THR A 60 4.53 -8.94 14.32
C THR A 60 5.73 -9.65 14.98
N LEU A 61 6.28 -10.68 14.33
CA LEU A 61 7.34 -11.54 14.87
C LEU A 61 8.76 -10.99 14.65
N LEU A 62 8.91 -9.91 13.88
CA LEU A 62 10.21 -9.32 13.57
C LEU A 62 10.77 -8.51 14.75
N LYS A 63 11.96 -8.90 15.21
CA LYS A 63 12.66 -8.26 16.34
C LYS A 63 13.13 -6.84 16.01
N HIS A 64 13.28 -6.02 17.05
CA HIS A 64 13.82 -4.67 16.93
C HIS A 64 15.36 -4.66 16.75
N PRO A 65 15.95 -3.77 15.92
CA PRO A 65 15.27 -2.88 14.99
C PRO A 65 14.59 -3.68 13.87
N SER A 66 13.30 -3.43 13.68
CA SER A 66 12.47 -4.19 12.74
C SER A 66 12.91 -3.85 11.32
N ARG A 67 13.27 -4.88 10.57
CA ARG A 67 13.65 -4.84 9.16
C ARG A 67 12.50 -5.30 8.25
N ASP A 68 11.28 -5.08 8.73
CA ASP A 68 10.06 -5.46 8.06
C ASP A 68 9.95 -4.82 6.66
N PRO A 69 9.86 -5.62 5.58
CA PRO A 69 9.78 -5.12 4.23
C PRO A 69 8.37 -4.71 3.82
N PHE A 70 7.35 -4.90 4.67
CA PHE A 70 5.97 -4.65 4.31
C PHE A 70 5.41 -3.37 4.93
N ILE A 71 4.43 -2.80 4.23
CA ILE A 71 3.64 -1.65 4.66
C ILE A 71 2.18 -2.11 4.67
N SER A 72 1.61 -2.24 5.87
CA SER A 72 0.20 -2.59 6.04
C SER A 72 -0.74 -1.52 5.48
N THR A 73 -1.74 -1.95 4.75
CA THR A 73 -2.87 -1.14 4.27
C THR A 73 -4.15 -1.96 4.44
N SER A 74 -5.31 -1.35 4.28
CA SER A 74 -6.59 -2.05 4.34
C SER A 74 -7.48 -1.58 3.20
N ASN A 75 -8.38 -2.43 2.71
CA ASN A 75 -9.47 -1.98 1.85
C ASN A 75 -10.70 -1.53 2.67
N ASP A 76 -10.63 -1.60 4.00
CA ASP A 76 -11.64 -1.11 4.94
C ASP A 76 -11.19 0.23 5.54
N ILE A 77 -11.97 1.27 5.26
CA ILE A 77 -11.69 2.62 5.76
C ILE A 77 -11.84 2.71 7.29
N GLU A 78 -12.75 1.96 7.91
CA GLU A 78 -12.96 2.02 9.36
C GLU A 78 -11.81 1.34 10.10
N ALA A 79 -11.31 0.20 9.61
CA ALA A 79 -10.08 -0.41 10.12
C ALA A 79 -8.90 0.57 10.01
N ALA A 80 -8.74 1.24 8.88
CA ALA A 80 -7.66 2.22 8.70
C ALA A 80 -7.81 3.46 9.61
N LYS A 81 -9.03 3.94 9.88
CA LYS A 81 -9.30 5.02 10.84
C LYS A 81 -8.92 4.60 12.25
N ASP A 82 -9.19 3.36 12.64
CA ASP A 82 -8.82 2.83 13.95
C ASP A 82 -7.30 2.84 14.17
N HIS A 83 -6.51 2.57 13.13
CA HIS A 83 -5.05 2.70 13.15
C HIS A 83 -4.56 4.17 13.07
N ALA A 84 -5.40 5.07 12.59
CA ALA A 84 -5.09 6.48 12.42
C ALA A 84 -5.38 7.35 13.67
N LYS A 85 -5.71 6.75 14.83
CA LYS A 85 -5.99 7.48 16.08
C LYS A 85 -4.86 8.46 16.40
N ASN A 86 -5.17 9.76 16.41
CA ASN A 86 -4.23 10.91 16.56
C ASN A 86 -3.25 11.15 15.40
N GLY A 87 -3.41 10.45 14.28
CA GLY A 87 -2.60 10.55 13.08
C GLY A 87 -3.40 11.04 11.88
N TYR A 88 -3.11 10.46 10.73
CA TYR A 88 -3.70 10.80 9.44
C TYR A 88 -4.22 9.53 8.76
N LEU A 89 -5.35 9.66 8.10
CA LEU A 89 -5.92 8.65 7.23
C LEU A 89 -5.52 8.98 5.79
N TYR A 90 -4.79 8.07 5.16
CA TYR A 90 -4.38 8.17 3.77
C TYR A 90 -5.26 7.29 2.90
N THR A 91 -5.79 7.86 1.81
CA THR A 91 -6.41 7.10 0.72
C THR A 91 -5.39 6.92 -0.39
N LEU A 92 -5.28 5.69 -0.88
CA LEU A 92 -4.26 5.23 -1.79
C LEU A 92 -4.92 4.66 -3.05
N ASP A 93 -4.36 5.01 -4.19
CA ASP A 93 -4.69 4.44 -5.50
C ASP A 93 -3.72 3.30 -5.81
N SER A 94 -4.19 2.05 -5.71
CA SER A 94 -3.34 0.87 -5.88
C SER A 94 -2.73 0.77 -7.28
N THR A 95 -3.34 1.40 -8.29
CA THR A 95 -2.82 1.39 -9.67
C THR A 95 -1.50 2.16 -9.83
N LYS A 96 -1.16 3.01 -8.85
CA LYS A 96 0.07 3.79 -8.81
C LYS A 96 1.14 3.17 -7.91
N ILE A 97 0.87 1.99 -7.35
CA ILE A 97 1.81 1.22 -6.57
C ILE A 97 2.43 0.18 -7.50
N THR A 98 3.73 0.31 -7.75
CA THR A 98 4.48 -0.62 -8.62
C THR A 98 5.01 -1.83 -7.87
N GLU A 99 5.10 -1.73 -6.56
CA GLU A 99 5.53 -2.82 -5.68
C GLU A 99 4.46 -3.89 -5.56
N LYS A 100 4.87 -5.09 -5.15
CA LYS A 100 3.95 -6.20 -4.99
C LYS A 100 2.99 -5.93 -3.82
N ILE A 101 1.71 -6.18 -4.08
CA ILE A 101 0.63 -6.08 -3.08
C ILE A 101 0.13 -7.50 -2.81
N TYR A 102 0.10 -7.88 -1.54
CA TYR A 102 -0.44 -9.15 -1.08
C TYR A 102 -1.80 -8.92 -0.44
N ASP A 103 -2.80 -9.67 -0.89
CA ASP A 103 -4.01 -9.90 -0.11
C ASP A 103 -3.66 -10.90 0.99
N VAL A 104 -3.58 -10.43 2.24
CA VAL A 104 -3.09 -11.26 3.35
C VAL A 104 -3.99 -12.47 3.58
N ALA A 105 -5.31 -12.29 3.50
CA ALA A 105 -6.25 -13.39 3.70
C ALA A 105 -6.06 -14.49 2.64
N ALA A 106 -5.89 -14.10 1.37
CA ALA A 106 -5.62 -15.05 0.29
C ALA A 106 -4.27 -15.76 0.46
N GLU A 107 -3.23 -15.10 0.98
CA GLU A 107 -1.94 -15.74 1.24
C GLU A 107 -2.00 -16.76 2.40
N TYR A 108 -2.79 -16.50 3.43
CA TYR A 108 -3.04 -17.47 4.51
C TYR A 108 -3.84 -18.69 4.02
N GLU A 109 -4.87 -18.47 3.18
CA GLU A 109 -5.66 -19.55 2.57
C GLU A 109 -4.79 -20.48 1.73
N LYS A 110 -3.89 -19.94 0.91
CA LYS A 110 -2.95 -20.72 0.06
C LYS A 110 -2.10 -21.71 0.85
N VAL A 111 -1.74 -21.38 2.10
CA VAL A 111 -0.89 -22.22 2.96
C VAL A 111 -1.70 -23.00 4.00
N GLY A 112 -3.03 -22.96 3.93
CA GLY A 112 -3.92 -23.67 4.85
C GLY A 112 -3.79 -23.21 6.30
N LYS A 113 -3.40 -21.95 6.55
CA LYS A 113 -3.29 -21.38 7.90
C LYS A 113 -4.51 -20.51 8.21
N GLY A 114 -4.93 -20.51 9.48
CA GLY A 114 -5.96 -19.58 9.94
C GLY A 114 -5.43 -18.15 9.99
N TYR A 115 -6.16 -17.20 9.43
CA TYR A 115 -5.83 -15.77 9.49
C TYR A 115 -6.48 -15.14 10.72
N GLY A 116 -5.68 -14.83 11.74
CA GLY A 116 -6.17 -14.29 13.02
C GLY A 116 -6.73 -12.87 12.94
N HIS A 117 -6.43 -12.14 11.86
CA HIS A 117 -6.73 -10.71 11.71
C HIS A 117 -7.68 -10.41 10.55
N ALA A 118 -8.57 -11.36 10.21
CA ALA A 118 -9.48 -11.24 9.05
C ALA A 118 -10.34 -9.96 9.04
N THR A 119 -10.64 -9.39 10.20
CA THR A 119 -11.40 -8.13 10.33
C THR A 119 -10.63 -6.91 9.83
N GLU A 120 -9.30 -6.94 9.81
CA GLU A 120 -8.45 -5.83 9.35
C GLU A 120 -8.42 -5.71 7.82
N ARG A 121 -8.84 -6.77 7.11
CA ARG A 121 -8.84 -6.88 5.63
C ARG A 121 -7.54 -6.35 5.04
N GLU A 122 -6.44 -6.83 5.58
CA GLU A 122 -5.12 -6.27 5.32
C GLU A 122 -4.64 -6.59 3.89
N PHE A 123 -4.09 -5.56 3.27
CA PHE A 123 -3.23 -5.67 2.10
C PHE A 123 -1.82 -5.21 2.49
N ALA A 124 -0.82 -6.06 2.29
CA ALA A 124 0.57 -5.73 2.58
C ALA A 124 1.28 -5.32 1.30
N VAL A 125 1.86 -4.12 1.27
CA VAL A 125 2.66 -3.62 0.14
C VAL A 125 4.14 -3.79 0.45
N GLU A 126 4.91 -4.39 -0.45
CA GLU A 126 6.37 -4.46 -0.31
C GLU A 126 7.04 -3.09 -0.47
N HIS A 127 8.04 -2.83 0.35
CA HIS A 127 9.03 -1.76 0.28
C HIS A 127 8.52 -0.31 0.25
N LEU A 128 7.79 0.10 -0.80
CA LEU A 128 7.45 1.48 -1.10
C LEU A 128 6.00 1.63 -1.59
N ILE A 129 5.26 2.51 -0.92
CA ILE A 129 4.06 3.12 -1.50
C ILE A 129 4.46 4.54 -1.93
N PRO A 130 4.60 4.84 -3.23
CA PRO A 130 5.07 6.14 -3.68
C PRO A 130 4.06 7.23 -3.33
N TRP A 131 4.54 8.46 -3.09
CA TRP A 131 3.66 9.61 -2.81
C TRP A 131 2.60 9.82 -3.90
N ALA A 132 2.91 9.49 -5.15
CA ALA A 132 1.96 9.57 -6.27
C ALA A 132 0.70 8.72 -6.06
N ALA A 133 0.78 7.64 -5.28
CA ALA A 133 -0.36 6.81 -4.93
C ALA A 133 -1.29 7.47 -3.90
N VAL A 134 -0.83 8.47 -3.15
CA VAL A 134 -1.66 9.18 -2.16
C VAL A 134 -2.61 10.14 -2.87
N THR A 135 -3.91 9.84 -2.83
CA THR A 135 -4.94 10.66 -3.49
C THR A 135 -5.67 11.59 -2.55
N LYS A 136 -5.76 11.24 -1.27
CA LYS A 136 -6.44 12.04 -0.24
C LYS A 136 -5.79 11.80 1.12
N VAL A 137 -5.76 12.84 1.95
CA VAL A 137 -5.39 12.74 3.35
C VAL A 137 -6.48 13.36 4.20
N GLN A 138 -6.87 12.68 5.27
CA GLN A 138 -7.81 13.18 6.27
C GLN A 138 -7.18 13.16 7.65
N LYS A 139 -7.66 14.02 8.54
CA LYS A 139 -7.31 14.05 9.96
C LYS A 139 -8.58 14.27 10.77
N GLU A 140 -8.67 13.62 11.93
CA GLU A 140 -9.77 13.86 12.85
C GLU A 140 -9.63 15.24 13.51
N SER A 141 -10.71 16.02 13.48
CA SER A 141 -10.84 17.32 14.14
C SER A 141 -12.30 17.46 14.58
N ASP A 142 -12.50 17.70 15.87
CA ASP A 142 -13.82 17.84 16.50
C ASP A 142 -14.72 16.61 16.30
N GLY A 143 -14.14 15.40 16.37
CA GLY A 143 -14.84 14.12 16.15
C GLY A 143 -15.22 13.84 14.70
N GLN A 144 -14.71 14.62 13.74
CA GLN A 144 -14.99 14.47 12.31
C GLN A 144 -13.70 14.33 11.50
N TRP A 145 -13.70 13.42 10.53
CA TRP A 145 -12.59 13.23 9.60
C TRP A 145 -12.61 14.29 8.49
N LYS A 146 -11.83 15.34 8.65
CA LYS A 146 -11.75 16.46 7.69
C LYS A 146 -10.61 16.24 6.69
N THR A 147 -10.83 16.61 5.44
CA THR A 147 -9.82 16.45 4.36
C THR A 147 -8.80 17.58 4.41
N LEU A 148 -7.52 17.23 4.30
CA LEU A 148 -6.43 18.19 4.23
C LEU A 148 -6.20 18.69 2.79
N LYS A 149 -5.84 19.95 2.67
CA LYS A 149 -5.48 20.58 1.40
C LYS A 149 -4.15 20.01 0.90
N MET A 150 -4.23 19.23 -0.18
CA MET A 150 -3.06 18.62 -0.80
C MET A 150 -2.22 19.65 -1.58
N PRO A 151 -0.88 19.49 -1.64
CA PRO A 151 -0.01 20.33 -2.45
C PRO A 151 -0.40 20.20 -3.93
N THR A 152 -0.46 21.33 -4.63
CA THR A 152 -0.75 21.39 -6.06
C THR A 152 0.51 21.76 -6.83
N LYS A 153 0.46 21.76 -8.17
CA LYS A 153 1.56 22.29 -9.00
C LYS A 153 1.95 23.73 -8.61
N ARG A 154 0.98 24.54 -8.15
CA ARG A 154 1.18 25.94 -7.72
C ARG A 154 1.59 26.07 -6.25
N MET A 155 1.41 25.03 -5.45
CA MET A 155 1.79 24.96 -4.05
C MET A 155 2.56 23.66 -3.81
N ALA A 156 3.84 23.66 -4.17
CA ALA A 156 4.65 22.44 -4.21
C ALA A 156 4.91 21.82 -2.84
N LYS A 157 4.77 22.59 -1.75
CA LYS A 157 5.00 22.16 -0.37
C LYS A 157 3.68 22.11 0.40
N PHE A 158 3.57 21.19 1.35
CA PHE A 158 2.50 21.26 2.34
C PHE A 158 2.65 22.55 3.15
N PRO A 159 1.53 23.18 3.57
CA PRO A 159 1.57 24.22 4.59
C PRO A 159 2.24 23.71 5.87
N VAL A 160 2.79 24.63 6.67
CA VAL A 160 3.45 24.30 7.94
C VAL A 160 2.43 23.72 8.93
N GLU A 161 1.20 24.23 8.86
CA GLU A 161 0.06 23.79 9.66
C GLU A 161 -0.92 23.01 8.78
N ASP A 162 -1.73 22.16 9.42
CA ASP A 162 -2.79 21.41 8.74
C ASP A 162 -3.89 22.38 8.28
N VAL A 163 -4.02 22.53 6.96
CA VAL A 163 -5.08 23.34 6.33
C VAL A 163 -6.14 22.40 5.80
N PHE A 164 -7.36 22.50 6.33
CA PHE A 164 -8.49 21.71 5.86
C PHE A 164 -9.10 22.32 4.58
N VAL A 165 -9.70 21.47 3.76
CA VAL A 165 -10.56 21.90 2.64
C VAL A 165 -11.91 22.28 3.24
N GLU A 166 -12.41 23.47 2.90
CA GLU A 166 -13.76 23.94 3.26
C GLU A 166 -14.87 23.10 2.57
#